data_AF-A0A932AUM2-F1
#
_entry.id   AF-A0A932AUM2-F1
#
_cell.length_a   1.000
_cell.length_b   1.000
_cell.length_c   1.000
_cell.angle_alpha   90.00
_cell.angle_beta   90.00
_cell.angle_gamma   90.00
#
_symmetry.space_group_name_H-M   'P 1'
#
loop_
_entity.id
_entity.type
_entity.pdbx_description
1 polymer ?
#
loop_
_entity_poly.entity_id
_entity_poly.type
_entity_poly.pdbx_seq_one_letter_code
_entity_poly.pdbx_strand_id
1 'polypeptide(L)'
;MSIDWGQELKGWQTGIGAFLGFGAIIVGALFNAHLNRKRDTRLRSDEMIAVASALYGEIVIVRQAVARMANAVAHRFVEHGVGNIRDEPFDRHFIEQITLPPLRLYPSLAAKVGMLPSQIALEIVRFYARVEEAQAWLPRLREDAERPFTYSVCYVLDPAIDAITGVLPALTAIEDLAGIEERIGTPDIKKAIDAQDFERMRNEP
;
A
#
# COMPACT_ATOMS: atom_id res chain seq x y z
N MET A 1 3.31 -55.97 -65.81
CA MET A 1 3.50 -54.87 -64.84
C MET A 1 3.17 -55.43 -63.46
N SER A 2 4.17 -55.95 -62.74
CA SER A 2 3.99 -56.41 -61.36
C SER A 2 4.03 -55.19 -60.46
N ILE A 3 2.92 -54.90 -59.79
CA ILE A 3 2.86 -53.87 -58.74
C ILE A 3 3.79 -54.34 -57.62
N ASP A 4 4.81 -53.54 -57.31
CA ASP A 4 5.77 -53.83 -56.23
C ASP A 4 5.18 -53.42 -54.88
N TRP A 5 4.26 -54.27 -54.39
CA TRP A 5 3.56 -54.11 -53.12
C TRP A 5 4.49 -53.90 -51.91
N GLY A 6 5.74 -54.34 -51.98
CA GLY A 6 6.73 -54.16 -50.92
C GLY A 6 7.21 -52.71 -50.76
N GLN A 7 7.27 -51.94 -51.86
CA GLN A 7 7.64 -50.53 -51.79
C GLN A 7 6.51 -49.66 -51.24
N GLU A 8 5.25 -49.96 -51.58
CA GLU A 8 4.09 -49.25 -51.05
C GLU A 8 3.97 -49.42 -49.52
N LEU A 9 4.11 -50.64 -49.01
CA LEU A 9 4.07 -50.92 -47.56
C LEU A 9 5.14 -50.15 -46.77
N LYS A 10 6.36 -50.04 -47.29
CA LYS A 10 7.44 -49.24 -46.67
C LYS A 10 7.13 -47.74 -46.67
N GLY A 11 6.47 -47.24 -47.71
CA GLY A 11 6.02 -45.85 -47.77
C GLY A 11 4.99 -45.52 -46.69
N TRP A 12 3.99 -46.39 -46.51
CA TRP A 12 2.97 -46.24 -45.48
C TRP A 12 3.55 -46.30 -44.05
N GLN A 13 4.49 -47.21 -43.79
CA GLN A 13 5.18 -47.29 -42.49
C GLN A 13 5.95 -46.00 -42.16
N THR A 14 6.64 -45.44 -43.15
CA THR A 14 7.40 -44.19 -42.99
C THR A 14 6.47 -43.00 -42.74
N GLY A 15 5.35 -42.93 -43.45
CA GLY A 15 4.33 -41.89 -43.25
C GLY A 15 3.73 -41.92 -41.85
N ILE A 16 3.28 -43.10 -41.39
CA ILE A 16 2.70 -43.25 -40.04
C ILE A 16 3.74 -42.89 -38.96
N GLY A 17 4.99 -43.32 -39.12
CA GLY A 17 6.07 -42.98 -38.20
C GLY A 17 6.33 -41.47 -38.12
N ALA A 18 6.35 -40.77 -39.26
CA ALA A 18 6.51 -39.32 -39.32
C ALA A 18 5.34 -38.57 -38.67
N PHE A 19 4.09 -39.00 -38.92
CA PHE A 19 2.91 -38.40 -38.29
C PHE A 19 2.90 -38.60 -36.78
N LEU A 20 3.23 -39.80 -36.29
CA LEU A 20 3.32 -40.08 -34.86
C LEU A 20 4.45 -39.29 -34.20
N GLY A 21 5.62 -39.23 -34.83
CA GLY A 21 6.75 -38.43 -34.35
C GLY A 21 6.42 -36.94 -34.28
N PHE A 22 5.80 -36.40 -35.34
CA PHE A 22 5.34 -35.02 -35.37
C PHE A 22 4.27 -34.74 -34.30
N GLY A 23 3.30 -35.65 -34.15
CA GLY A 23 2.28 -35.56 -33.11
C GLY A 23 2.89 -35.56 -31.71
N ALA A 24 3.87 -36.43 -31.44
CA ALA A 24 4.59 -36.48 -30.17
C ALA A 24 5.31 -35.16 -29.86
N ILE A 25 5.94 -34.54 -30.87
CA ILE A 25 6.60 -33.23 -30.72
C ILE A 25 5.58 -32.14 -30.38
N ILE A 26 4.43 -32.10 -31.08
CA ILE A 26 3.37 -31.11 -30.80
C ILE A 26 2.84 -31.28 -29.38
N VAL A 27 2.50 -32.51 -28.97
CA VAL A 27 1.98 -32.78 -27.63
C VAL A 27 3.01 -32.41 -26.57
N GLY A 28 4.28 -32.76 -26.77
CA GLY A 28 5.37 -32.37 -25.87
C GLY A 28 5.53 -30.85 -25.75
N ALA A 29 5.46 -30.12 -26.87
CA ALA A 29 5.55 -28.67 -26.89
C ALA A 29 4.36 -28.01 -26.17
N LEU A 30 3.13 -28.49 -26.40
CA LEU A 30 1.92 -27.98 -25.73
C LEU A 30 1.96 -28.24 -24.22
N PHE A 31 2.40 -29.42 -23.79
CA PHE A 31 2.56 -29.74 -22.38
C PHE A 31 3.60 -28.83 -21.70
N ASN A 32 4.74 -28.59 -22.35
CA ASN A 32 5.77 -27.68 -21.83
C ASN A 32 5.26 -26.23 -21.73
N ALA A 33 4.54 -25.75 -22.75
CA ALA A 33 3.91 -24.43 -22.72
C ALA A 33 2.90 -24.30 -21.57
N HIS A 34 2.10 -25.34 -21.32
CA HIS A 34 1.16 -25.39 -20.21
C HIS A 34 1.87 -25.33 -18.84
N LEU A 35 2.93 -26.12 -18.66
CA LEU A 35 3.74 -26.10 -17.43
C LEU A 35 4.40 -24.73 -17.20
N ASN A 36 4.93 -24.11 -18.25
CA ASN A 36 5.54 -22.79 -18.16
C ASN A 36 4.53 -21.71 -17.75
N ARG A 37 3.30 -21.74 -18.29
CA ARG A 37 2.23 -20.81 -17.87
C ARG A 37 1.86 -20.98 -16.40
N LYS A 38 1.78 -22.23 -15.93
CA LYS A 38 1.50 -22.53 -14.52
C LYS A 38 2.63 -22.04 -13.60
N ARG A 39 3.89 -22.20 -14.02
CA ARG A 39 5.05 -21.68 -13.29
C ARG A 39 5.04 -20.16 -13.22
N ASP A 40 4.81 -19.48 -14.35
CA ASP A 40 4.76 -18.01 -14.42
C ASP A 40 3.66 -17.44 -13.52
N THR A 41 2.48 -18.08 -13.52
CA THR A 41 1.37 -17.68 -12.64
C THR A 41 1.74 -17.79 -11.15
N ARG A 42 2.42 -18.87 -10.76
CA ARG A 42 2.91 -19.04 -9.39
C ARG A 42 3.95 -17.98 -9.02
N LEU A 43 4.94 -17.77 -9.87
CA LEU A 43 5.99 -16.77 -9.64
C LEU A 43 5.41 -15.35 -9.48
N ARG A 44 4.41 -14.99 -10.29
CA ARG A 44 3.71 -13.71 -10.15
C ARG A 44 2.93 -13.61 -8.85
N SER A 45 2.29 -14.70 -8.43
CA SER A 45 1.59 -14.76 -7.14
C SER A 45 2.56 -14.59 -5.98
N ASP A 46 3.69 -15.30 -6.00
CA ASP A 46 4.72 -15.22 -4.95
C ASP A 46 5.32 -13.80 -4.88
N GLU A 47 5.59 -13.18 -6.04
CA GLU A 47 6.07 -11.81 -6.11
C GLU A 47 5.05 -10.79 -5.61
N MET A 48 3.77 -10.96 -5.98
CA MET A 48 2.67 -10.12 -5.50
C MET A 48 2.56 -10.19 -3.97
N ILE A 49 2.60 -11.41 -3.39
CA ILE A 49 2.57 -11.62 -1.94
C ILE A 49 3.79 -10.97 -1.28
N ALA A 50 4.99 -11.13 -1.83
CA ALA A 50 6.20 -10.52 -1.29
C ALA A 50 6.13 -8.98 -1.27
N VAL A 51 5.61 -8.37 -2.35
CA VAL A 51 5.39 -6.92 -2.43
C VAL A 51 4.35 -6.46 -1.41
N ALA A 52 3.22 -7.17 -1.33
CA ALA A 52 2.15 -6.86 -0.38
C ALA A 52 2.66 -6.91 1.07
N SER A 53 3.37 -7.97 1.46
CA SER A 53 3.93 -8.14 2.80
C SER A 53 4.99 -7.10 3.15
N ALA A 54 5.83 -6.70 2.18
CA ALA A 54 6.82 -5.65 2.38
C ALA A 54 6.15 -4.28 2.64
N LEU A 55 5.14 -3.93 1.84
CA LEU A 55 4.39 -2.69 2.03
C LEU A 55 3.57 -2.71 3.33
N TYR A 56 2.98 -3.84 3.68
CA TYR A 56 2.29 -4.03 4.96
C TYR A 56 3.16 -3.64 6.15
N GLY A 57 4.40 -4.14 6.20
CA GLY A 57 5.34 -3.81 7.29
C GLY A 57 5.65 -2.32 7.40
N GLU A 58 5.86 -1.64 6.26
CA GLU A 58 6.08 -0.18 6.26
C GLU A 58 4.83 0.59 6.70
N ILE A 59 3.67 0.25 6.15
CA ILE A 59 2.39 0.92 6.47
C ILE A 59 2.10 0.82 7.97
N VAL A 60 2.31 -0.35 8.58
CA VAL A 60 2.12 -0.56 10.02
C VAL A 60 2.98 0.38 10.85
N ILE A 61 4.28 0.47 10.54
CA ILE A 61 5.22 1.32 11.28
C ILE A 61 4.87 2.80 11.09
N VAL A 62 4.56 3.19 9.85
CA VAL A 62 4.17 4.57 9.51
C VAL A 62 2.87 4.95 10.20
N ARG A 63 1.85 4.08 10.22
CA ARG A 63 0.57 4.32 10.93
C ARG A 63 0.79 4.62 12.41
N GLN A 64 1.67 3.88 13.09
CA GLN A 64 1.99 4.14 14.49
C GLN A 64 2.69 5.50 14.67
N ALA A 65 3.59 5.88 13.75
CA ALA A 65 4.24 7.18 13.79
C ALA A 65 3.26 8.34 13.55
N VAL A 66 2.36 8.20 12.58
CA VAL A 66 1.31 9.17 12.28
C VAL A 66 0.33 9.29 13.46
N ALA A 67 -0.01 8.19 14.14
CA ALA A 67 -0.84 8.23 15.34
C ALA A 67 -0.18 9.02 16.48
N ARG A 68 1.12 8.80 16.72
CA ARG A 68 1.88 9.57 17.71
C ARG A 68 1.92 11.06 17.35
N MET A 69 2.17 11.39 16.09
CA MET A 69 2.11 12.78 15.59
C MET A 69 0.75 13.40 15.83
N ALA A 70 -0.33 12.74 15.41
CA ALA A 70 -1.70 13.25 15.54
C ALA A 70 -2.07 13.48 17.00
N ASN A 71 -1.74 12.55 17.89
CA ASN A 71 -1.96 12.71 19.33
C ASN A 71 -1.11 13.81 19.95
N ALA A 72 0.13 14.02 19.48
CA ALA A 72 0.97 15.12 19.97
C ALA A 72 0.40 16.48 19.54
N VAL A 73 -0.05 16.61 18.29
CA VAL A 73 -0.74 17.82 17.79
C VAL A 73 -2.01 18.09 18.60
N ALA A 74 -2.84 17.06 18.79
CA ALA A 74 -4.08 17.17 19.55
C ALA A 74 -3.83 17.55 21.01
N HIS A 75 -2.85 16.93 21.65
CA HIS A 75 -2.49 17.26 23.04
C HIS A 75 -2.05 18.71 23.17
N ARG A 76 -1.16 19.16 22.28
CA ARG A 76 -0.66 20.54 22.29
C ARG A 76 -1.77 21.56 22.03
N PHE A 77 -2.67 21.24 21.10
CA PHE A 77 -3.86 22.04 20.82
C PHE A 77 -4.79 22.16 22.03
N VAL A 78 -5.08 21.06 22.71
CA VAL A 78 -5.95 21.09 23.90
C VAL A 78 -5.30 21.83 25.06
N GLU A 79 -3.99 21.63 25.29
CA GLU A 79 -3.28 22.28 26.38
C GLU A 79 -3.11 23.79 26.18
N HIS A 80 -2.86 24.26 24.96
CA HIS A 80 -2.49 25.66 24.69
C HIS A 80 -3.58 26.45 23.94
N GLY A 81 -4.41 25.78 23.13
CA GLY A 81 -5.47 26.41 22.34
C GLY A 81 -6.77 26.64 23.10
N VAL A 82 -6.98 25.99 24.25
CA VAL A 82 -8.18 26.13 25.10
C VAL A 82 -7.86 26.90 26.40
N GLY A 83 -6.59 27.03 26.77
CA GLY A 83 -6.12 27.73 27.96
C GLY A 83 -5.60 29.14 27.71
N ASN A 84 -5.68 30.02 28.71
CA ASN A 84 -5.23 31.43 28.68
C ASN A 84 -3.69 31.64 28.54
N ILE A 85 -2.93 30.65 28.05
CA ILE A 85 -1.48 30.74 27.94
C ILE A 85 -1.15 31.37 26.58
N ARG A 86 -0.50 32.54 26.61
CA ARG A 86 -0.17 33.37 25.43
C ARG A 86 1.04 32.86 24.61
N ASP A 87 1.47 31.63 24.82
CA ASP A 87 2.65 31.09 24.13
C ASP A 87 2.23 30.44 22.80
N GLU A 88 3.08 30.58 21.77
CA GLU A 88 2.87 29.95 20.47
C GLU A 88 2.70 28.42 20.65
N PRO A 89 1.51 27.86 20.35
CA PRO A 89 1.22 26.46 20.65
C PRO A 89 2.12 25.51 19.85
N PHE A 90 2.50 25.87 18.63
CA PHE A 90 3.29 25.03 17.73
C PHE A 90 4.64 25.67 17.44
N ASP A 91 5.51 25.74 18.45
CA ASP A 91 6.85 26.30 18.30
C ASP A 91 7.75 25.44 17.39
N ARG A 92 8.90 26.00 17.01
CA ARG A 92 9.87 25.29 16.16
C ARG A 92 10.33 23.97 16.78
N HIS A 93 10.50 23.92 18.10
CA HIS A 93 11.01 22.74 18.79
C HIS A 93 10.01 21.57 18.70
N PHE A 94 8.72 21.85 18.87
CA PHE A 94 7.65 20.87 18.71
C PHE A 94 7.65 20.25 17.30
N ILE A 95 7.74 21.09 16.27
CA ILE A 95 7.77 20.62 14.87
C ILE A 95 9.01 19.76 14.60
N GLU A 96 10.17 20.12 15.15
CA GLU A 96 11.41 19.34 15.00
C GLU A 96 11.38 18.00 15.77
N GLN A 97 10.67 17.92 16.89
CA GLN A 97 10.50 16.67 17.64
C GLN A 97 9.60 15.66 16.92
N ILE A 98 8.61 16.15 16.17
CA ILE A 98 7.67 15.32 15.44
C ILE A 98 8.23 15.01 14.06
N THR A 99 8.90 13.87 13.94
CA THR A 99 9.42 13.37 12.67
C THR A 99 8.77 12.04 12.32
N LEU A 100 8.21 11.96 11.11
CA LEU A 100 7.76 10.71 10.54
C LEU A 100 8.95 9.92 9.98
N PRO A 101 8.95 8.58 10.08
CA PRO A 101 9.98 7.77 9.48
C PRO A 101 9.99 7.98 7.96
N PRO A 102 11.17 8.00 7.32
CA PRO A 102 11.25 8.17 5.87
C PRO A 102 10.62 6.97 5.15
N LEU A 103 9.79 7.23 4.14
CA LEU A 103 9.19 6.22 3.28
C LEU A 103 10.28 5.66 2.35
N ARG A 104 10.59 4.36 2.46
CA ARG A 104 11.67 3.71 1.70
C ARG A 104 11.16 2.62 0.78
N LEU A 105 10.22 1.81 1.26
CA LEU A 105 9.71 0.64 0.52
C LEU A 105 8.73 1.09 -0.56
N TYR A 106 7.80 1.99 -0.28
CA TYR A 106 6.84 2.42 -1.30
C TYR A 106 7.49 3.03 -2.55
N PRO A 107 8.43 4.00 -2.45
CA PRO A 107 9.09 4.53 -3.65
C PRO A 107 9.90 3.46 -4.43
N SER A 108 10.54 2.52 -3.72
CA SER A 108 11.32 1.45 -4.36
C SER A 108 10.45 0.35 -4.97
N LEU A 109 9.22 0.19 -4.50
CA LEU A 109 8.25 -0.80 -5.00
C LEU A 109 7.15 -0.20 -5.88
N ALA A 110 7.16 1.12 -6.14
CA ALA A 110 6.09 1.82 -6.86
C ALA A 110 5.75 1.18 -8.21
N ALA A 111 6.75 0.74 -8.97
CA ALA A 111 6.55 0.05 -10.26
C ALA A 111 5.85 -1.32 -10.13
N LYS A 112 5.88 -1.94 -8.94
CA LYS A 112 5.27 -3.25 -8.63
C LYS A 112 3.92 -3.15 -7.95
N VAL A 113 3.51 -1.97 -7.48
CA VAL A 113 2.19 -1.75 -6.85
C VAL A 113 1.05 -2.14 -7.79
N GLY A 114 1.23 -1.97 -9.11
CA GLY A 114 0.25 -2.38 -10.13
C GLY A 114 0.02 -3.89 -10.26
N MET A 115 0.84 -4.72 -9.60
CA MET A 115 0.61 -6.18 -9.53
C MET A 115 -0.42 -6.56 -8.46
N LEU A 116 -0.69 -5.67 -7.50
CA LEU A 116 -1.66 -5.92 -6.44
C LEU A 116 -3.09 -5.81 -6.97
N PRO A 117 -4.07 -6.43 -6.31
CA PRO A 117 -5.48 -6.14 -6.56
C PRO A 117 -5.73 -4.63 -6.53
N SER A 118 -6.50 -4.12 -7.49
CA SER A 118 -6.69 -2.68 -7.70
C SER A 118 -7.17 -1.94 -6.44
N GLN A 119 -8.01 -2.57 -5.64
CA GLN A 119 -8.49 -2.00 -4.37
C GLN A 119 -7.36 -1.85 -3.35
N ILE A 120 -6.49 -2.84 -3.21
CA ILE A 120 -5.33 -2.78 -2.30
C ILE A 120 -4.37 -1.68 -2.79
N ALA A 121 -4.06 -1.67 -4.09
CA ALA A 121 -3.18 -0.67 -4.68
C ALA A 121 -3.68 0.77 -4.44
N LEU A 122 -4.98 1.01 -4.66
CA LEU A 122 -5.59 2.33 -4.47
C LEU A 122 -5.50 2.80 -3.02
N GLU A 123 -5.82 1.94 -2.06
CA GLU A 123 -5.77 2.30 -0.64
C GLU A 123 -4.34 2.51 -0.14
N ILE A 124 -3.37 1.76 -0.65
CA ILE A 124 -1.94 2.00 -0.36
C ILE A 124 -1.52 3.38 -0.88
N VAL A 125 -1.86 3.72 -2.12
CA VAL A 125 -1.52 5.03 -2.71
C VAL A 125 -2.18 6.16 -1.91
N ARG A 126 -3.46 6.01 -1.55
CA ARG A 126 -4.18 6.97 -0.70
C ARG A 126 -3.52 7.13 0.65
N PHE A 127 -3.14 6.03 1.30
CA PHE A 127 -2.42 6.05 2.57
C PHE A 127 -1.18 6.94 2.50
N TYR A 128 -0.26 6.68 1.55
CA TYR A 128 0.96 7.46 1.44
C TYR A 128 0.69 8.93 1.08
N ALA A 129 -0.28 9.20 0.21
CA ALA A 129 -0.68 10.57 -0.12
C ALA A 129 -1.18 11.34 1.13
N ARG A 130 -1.97 10.68 2.00
CA ARG A 130 -2.46 11.27 3.26
C ARG A 130 -1.34 11.47 4.29
N VAL A 131 -0.38 10.56 4.37
CA VAL A 131 0.81 10.70 5.21
C VAL A 131 1.63 11.93 4.78
N GLU A 132 1.89 12.06 3.47
CA GLU A 132 2.61 13.21 2.91
C GLU A 132 1.84 14.52 3.12
N GLU A 133 0.52 14.51 2.93
CA GLU A 133 -0.35 15.66 3.17
C GLU A 133 -0.27 16.12 4.64
N ALA A 134 -0.44 15.20 5.60
CA ALA A 134 -0.34 15.51 7.02
C ALA A 134 1.04 16.08 7.39
N GLN A 135 2.11 15.48 6.84
CA GLN A 135 3.49 15.95 7.06
C GLN A 135 3.73 17.35 6.48
N ALA A 136 3.17 17.65 5.30
CA ALA A 136 3.29 18.95 4.65
C ALA A 136 2.53 20.06 5.39
N TRP A 137 1.42 19.72 6.04
CA TRP A 137 0.63 20.67 6.83
C TRP A 137 1.21 20.96 8.21
N LEU A 138 1.91 19.99 8.83
CA LEU A 138 2.48 20.13 10.17
C LEU A 138 3.28 21.44 10.40
N PRO A 139 4.29 21.80 9.57
CA PRO A 139 5.06 23.03 9.79
C PRO A 139 4.24 24.31 9.57
N ARG A 140 3.06 24.22 8.94
CA ARG A 140 2.16 25.36 8.69
C ARG A 140 1.25 25.66 9.88
N LEU A 141 1.22 24.81 10.91
CA LEU A 141 0.53 25.10 12.16
C LEU A 141 1.25 26.17 12.99
N ARG A 142 2.55 26.38 12.76
CA ARG A 142 3.31 27.45 13.40
C ARG A 142 2.83 28.80 12.87
N GLU A 143 2.67 29.76 13.77
CA GLU A 143 2.40 31.15 13.39
C GLU A 143 3.56 31.74 12.58
N ASP A 144 3.22 32.60 11.64
CA ASP A 144 4.17 33.20 10.72
C ASP A 144 3.80 34.66 10.57
N ALA A 145 4.68 35.56 10.99
CA ALA A 145 4.43 37.00 10.99
C ALA A 145 4.14 37.55 9.58
N GLU A 146 4.61 36.85 8.53
CA GLU A 146 4.34 37.22 7.14
C GLU A 146 2.96 36.74 6.64
N ARG A 147 2.24 35.93 7.42
CA ARG A 147 0.98 35.31 7.04
C ARG A 147 -0.20 35.89 7.84
N PRO A 148 -1.21 36.48 7.18
CA PRO A 148 -2.30 37.16 7.90
C PRO A 148 -3.37 36.21 8.47
N PHE A 149 -3.14 34.89 8.43
CA PHE A 149 -4.09 33.88 8.87
C PHE A 149 -3.37 32.67 9.47
N THR A 150 -4.07 31.96 10.35
CA THR A 150 -3.61 30.72 10.99
C THR A 150 -4.35 29.52 10.39
N TYR A 151 -3.71 28.35 10.40
CA TYR A 151 -4.35 27.11 9.97
C TYR A 151 -4.96 26.39 11.16
N SER A 152 -6.16 25.84 10.95
CA SER A 152 -6.76 24.92 11.89
C SER A 152 -5.94 23.63 12.02
N VAL A 153 -5.94 23.04 13.21
CA VAL A 153 -5.30 21.73 13.45
C VAL A 153 -5.91 20.61 12.59
N CYS A 154 -7.16 20.79 12.12
CA CYS A 154 -7.83 19.86 11.20
C CYS A 154 -7.04 19.64 9.90
N TYR A 155 -6.26 20.62 9.42
CA TYR A 155 -5.41 20.41 8.22
C TYR A 155 -4.35 19.33 8.41
N VAL A 156 -3.95 19.03 9.65
CA VAL A 156 -3.03 17.93 9.97
C VAL A 156 -3.80 16.70 10.45
N LEU A 157 -4.81 16.89 11.30
CA LEU A 157 -5.54 15.78 11.92
C LEU A 157 -6.40 15.01 10.93
N ASP A 158 -7.09 15.68 10.00
CA ASP A 158 -7.95 15.03 9.00
C ASP A 158 -7.17 14.02 8.14
N PRO A 159 -6.10 14.40 7.41
CA PRO A 159 -5.34 13.44 6.62
C PRO A 159 -4.62 12.39 7.50
N ALA A 160 -4.19 12.74 8.72
CA ALA A 160 -3.57 11.77 9.62
C ALA A 160 -4.57 10.67 10.07
N ILE A 161 -5.78 11.06 10.47
CA ILE A 161 -6.84 10.14 10.88
C ILE A 161 -7.30 9.28 9.68
N ASP A 162 -7.48 9.89 8.50
CA ASP A 162 -7.77 9.20 7.25
C ASP A 162 -6.69 8.17 6.91
N ALA A 163 -5.41 8.53 7.03
CA ALA A 163 -4.30 7.59 6.79
C ALA A 163 -4.35 6.39 7.75
N ILE A 164 -4.66 6.63 9.03
CA ILE A 164 -4.67 5.57 10.03
C ILE A 164 -5.86 4.65 9.85
N THR A 165 -7.05 5.20 9.60
CA THR A 165 -8.31 4.42 9.58
C THR A 165 -8.66 3.91 8.19
N GLY A 166 -8.43 4.71 7.15
CA GLY A 166 -8.81 4.40 5.77
C GLY A 166 -8.05 3.22 5.16
N VAL A 167 -6.81 2.96 5.60
CA VAL A 167 -5.99 1.86 5.08
C VAL A 167 -6.31 0.49 5.69
N LEU A 168 -7.14 0.42 6.73
CA LEU A 168 -7.49 -0.82 7.43
C LEU A 168 -8.02 -1.93 6.50
N PRO A 169 -8.95 -1.68 5.58
CA PRO A 169 -9.46 -2.72 4.68
C PRO A 169 -8.36 -3.33 3.81
N ALA A 170 -7.39 -2.52 3.37
CA ALA A 170 -6.26 -3.00 2.58
C ALA A 170 -5.28 -3.82 3.42
N LEU A 171 -5.02 -3.43 4.67
CA LEU A 171 -4.21 -4.23 5.59
C LEU A 171 -4.83 -5.59 5.84
N THR A 172 -6.14 -5.67 6.14
CA THR A 172 -6.83 -6.95 6.31
C THR A 172 -6.78 -7.81 5.05
N ALA A 173 -6.96 -7.20 3.87
CA ALA A 173 -6.84 -7.94 2.61
C ALA A 173 -5.41 -8.47 2.37
N ILE A 174 -4.37 -7.73 2.79
CA ILE A 174 -2.98 -8.20 2.71
C ILE A 174 -2.72 -9.30 3.74
N GLU A 175 -3.23 -9.19 4.97
CA GLU A 175 -3.14 -10.22 6.00
C GLU A 175 -3.72 -11.54 5.50
N ASP A 176 -4.92 -11.50 4.92
CA ASP A 176 -5.58 -12.68 4.34
C ASP A 176 -4.81 -13.23 3.13
N LEU A 177 -4.28 -12.35 2.27
CA LEU A 177 -3.49 -12.74 1.09
C LEU A 177 -2.16 -13.41 1.46
N ALA A 178 -1.48 -12.90 2.48
CA ALA A 178 -0.14 -13.33 2.90
C ALA A 178 -0.17 -14.41 3.99
N GLY A 179 -1.35 -14.73 4.54
CA GLY A 179 -1.48 -15.70 5.64
C GLY A 179 -0.89 -15.19 6.95
N ILE A 180 -1.03 -13.89 7.25
CA ILE A 180 -0.55 -13.29 8.50
C ILE A 180 -1.59 -13.55 9.60
N GLU A 181 -1.20 -14.31 10.62
CA GLU A 181 -2.12 -14.71 11.71
C GLU A 181 -2.39 -13.58 12.71
N GLU A 182 -1.38 -12.76 13.01
CA GLU A 182 -1.50 -11.65 13.96
C GLU A 182 -2.01 -10.40 13.25
N ARG A 183 -3.30 -10.13 13.41
CA ARG A 183 -3.96 -8.94 12.84
C ARG A 183 -3.61 -7.70 13.64
N ILE A 184 -3.17 -6.66 12.94
CA ILE A 184 -2.74 -5.44 13.62
C ILE A 184 -3.94 -4.55 13.91
N GLY A 185 -4.11 -4.24 15.19
CA GLY A 185 -5.13 -3.32 15.67
C GLY A 185 -4.93 -1.88 15.17
N THR A 186 -5.96 -1.06 15.38
CA THR A 186 -5.87 0.38 15.12
C THR A 186 -5.03 1.05 16.22
N PRO A 187 -4.00 1.83 15.88
CA PRO A 187 -3.30 2.66 16.87
C PRO A 187 -4.28 3.56 17.63
N ASP A 188 -4.01 3.82 18.91
CA ASP A 188 -4.84 4.75 19.69
C ASP A 188 -4.73 6.17 19.09
N ILE A 189 -5.86 6.70 18.64
CA ILE A 189 -6.02 8.05 18.07
C ILE A 189 -7.18 8.80 18.72
N LYS A 190 -7.65 8.34 19.89
CA LYS A 190 -8.83 8.93 20.52
C LYS A 190 -8.66 10.43 20.76
N LYS A 191 -7.51 10.85 21.28
CA LYS A 191 -7.21 12.27 21.53
C LYS A 191 -7.23 13.10 20.25
N ALA A 192 -6.75 12.54 19.15
CA ALA A 192 -6.77 13.21 17.85
C ALA A 192 -8.19 13.42 17.33
N ILE A 193 -9.06 12.42 17.46
CA ILE A 193 -10.47 12.51 17.09
C ILE A 193 -11.18 13.54 17.98
N ASP A 194 -11.02 13.46 19.30
CA ASP A 194 -11.66 14.38 20.24
C ASP A 194 -11.27 15.85 19.95
N ALA A 195 -9.99 16.10 19.63
CA ALA A 195 -9.51 17.43 19.26
C ALA A 195 -10.04 17.92 17.90
N GLN A 196 -10.13 17.04 16.90
CA GLN A 196 -10.71 17.34 15.60
C GLN A 196 -12.19 17.72 15.73
N ASP A 197 -12.95 16.93 16.48
CA ASP A 197 -14.39 17.16 16.69
C ASP A 197 -14.63 18.47 17.43
N PHE A 198 -13.86 18.75 18.48
CA PHE A 198 -13.93 20.02 19.21
C PHE A 198 -13.66 21.22 18.28
N GLU A 199 -12.62 21.14 17.45
CA GLU A 199 -12.26 22.21 16.52
C GLU A 199 -13.31 22.41 15.43
N ARG A 200 -13.95 21.34 14.95
CA ARG A 200 -15.07 21.43 14.00
C ARG A 200 -16.28 22.11 14.64
N MET A 201 -16.68 21.69 15.84
CA MET A 201 -17.79 22.32 16.58
C MET A 201 -17.54 23.80 16.85
N ARG A 202 -16.28 24.21 17.09
CA ARG A 202 -15.91 25.62 17.29
C ARG A 202 -16.07 26.47 16.02
N ASN A 203 -15.91 25.86 14.84
CA ASN A 203 -15.94 26.53 13.55
C ASN A 203 -17.30 26.41 12.82
N GLU A 204 -18.27 25.72 13.39
CA GLU A 204 -19.65 25.70 12.89
C GLU A 204 -20.35 27.03 13.23
N PRO A 205 -20.87 27.78 12.23
CA PRO A 205 -21.46 29.10 12.41
C PRO A 205 -22.86 29.10 13.07
#